data_AF-A0A820ZDE0-F1
#
_entry.id   AF-A0A820ZDE0-F1
#
_cell.length_a   1.000
_cell.length_b   1.000
_cell.length_c   1.000
_cell.angle_alpha   90.00
_cell.angle_beta   90.00
_cell.angle_gamma   90.00
#
_symmetry.space_group_name_H-M   'P 1'
#
loop_
_entity.id
_entity.type
_entity.pdbx_description
1 polymer ?
#
loop_
_entity_poly.entity_id
_entity_poly.type
_entity_poly.pdbx_seq_one_letter_code
_entity_poly.pdbx_strand_id
1 'polypeptide(L)'
;MLARGVRNVIYNYTDAQRKVRSATSNDAWGPSPALMHEIADLTDNVVAYAEIMPIIWKRLNDHGKNWRHVYKSLVLLDHLIKYGNERVSQQCKENIFAIQTLKDFQYIEDQKDQGYNVREKAKQLVALLKDDERLRNERRKAQEARERYVRQAMGMDSNGSVTYGRPTTSSMRRNSIEGSDAYGGTSYISSHNTNPYSTAYRSTSYNDSLHAVSGKDFGQPTSQEEEQLQMQIALAESQRE
;
A
#
# COMPACT_ATOMS: atom_id res chain seq x y z
N MET A 1 -29.34 4.34 6.14
CA MET A 1 -27.92 3.89 6.14
C MET A 1 -27.64 2.89 7.27
N LEU A 2 -28.37 1.75 7.34
CA LEU A 2 -28.38 0.86 8.52
C LEU A 2 -28.14 -0.63 8.22
N ALA A 3 -27.69 -0.99 7.01
CA ALA A 3 -27.58 -2.39 6.60
C ALA A 3 -26.17 -3.01 6.75
N ARG A 4 -25.18 -2.26 7.27
CA ARG A 4 -23.79 -2.71 7.41
C ARG A 4 -23.39 -3.07 8.86
N GLY A 5 -23.94 -2.39 9.88
CA GLY A 5 -23.70 -2.74 11.28
C GLY A 5 -24.38 -4.04 11.73
N VAL A 6 -25.62 -4.25 11.28
CA VAL A 6 -26.46 -5.40 11.70
C VAL A 6 -25.99 -6.74 11.10
N ARG A 7 -25.26 -6.72 9.98
CA ARG A 7 -24.73 -7.95 9.36
C ARG A 7 -23.45 -8.50 10.00
N ASN A 8 -22.89 -7.83 11.01
CA ASN A 8 -21.77 -8.35 11.82
C ASN A 8 -22.25 -9.10 13.07
N VAL A 9 -23.53 -9.04 13.43
CA VAL A 9 -24.08 -9.71 14.62
C VAL A 9 -24.61 -11.11 14.30
N ILE A 10 -24.83 -11.43 13.02
CA ILE A 10 -25.38 -12.73 12.58
C ILE A 10 -24.27 -13.76 12.33
N TYR A 11 -23.01 -13.33 12.22
CA TYR A 11 -21.83 -14.19 12.18
C TYR A 11 -20.72 -13.51 12.98
N ASN A 12 -20.27 -14.11 14.08
CA ASN A 12 -19.13 -13.63 14.86
C ASN A 12 -17.83 -13.78 14.04
N TYR A 13 -17.65 -12.95 13.02
CA TYR A 13 -16.44 -12.95 12.21
C TYR A 13 -15.27 -12.47 13.08
N THR A 14 -14.17 -13.20 13.02
CA THR A 14 -12.93 -12.80 13.65
C THR A 14 -12.38 -11.52 13.03
N ASP A 15 -11.45 -10.87 13.72
CA ASP A 15 -10.83 -9.66 13.19
C ASP A 15 -10.14 -9.90 11.84
N ALA A 16 -9.43 -11.02 11.70
CA ALA A 16 -8.81 -11.45 10.45
C ALA A 16 -9.83 -11.59 9.31
N GLN A 17 -10.97 -12.24 9.58
CA GLN A 17 -12.06 -12.41 8.61
C GLN A 17 -12.67 -11.07 8.21
N ARG A 18 -12.88 -10.13 9.15
CA ARG A 18 -13.38 -8.79 8.82
C ARG A 18 -12.41 -8.02 7.93
N LYS A 19 -11.13 -8.03 8.25
CA LYS A 19 -10.09 -7.33 7.48
C LYS A 19 -9.96 -7.87 6.06
N VAL A 20 -9.85 -9.18 5.87
CA VAL A 20 -9.74 -9.77 4.53
C VAL A 20 -11.00 -9.55 3.69
N ARG A 21 -12.19 -9.61 4.29
CA ARG A 21 -13.46 -9.33 3.59
C ARG A 21 -13.59 -7.85 3.18
N SER A 22 -13.09 -6.94 4.03
CA SER A 22 -13.02 -5.52 3.71
C SER A 22 -12.04 -5.25 2.56
N ALA A 23 -10.83 -5.83 2.64
CA ALA A 23 -9.80 -5.67 1.61
C ALA A 23 -10.24 -6.22 0.23
N THR A 24 -11.08 -7.25 0.23
CA THR A 24 -11.61 -7.91 -0.98
C THR A 24 -13.08 -7.57 -1.26
N SER A 25 -13.59 -6.44 -0.76
CA SER A 25 -14.98 -6.01 -0.97
C SER A 25 -15.25 -5.62 -2.43
N ASN A 26 -16.53 -5.58 -2.83
CA ASN A 26 -16.96 -5.14 -4.17
C ASN A 26 -16.99 -3.60 -4.34
N ASP A 27 -16.43 -2.85 -3.39
CA ASP A 27 -16.41 -1.38 -3.48
C ASP A 27 -15.49 -0.93 -4.64
N ALA A 28 -15.77 0.25 -5.19
CA ALA A 28 -15.07 0.77 -6.39
C ALA A 28 -13.59 1.13 -6.15
N TRP A 29 -13.15 1.19 -4.89
CA TRP A 29 -11.77 1.47 -4.49
C TRP A 29 -11.03 0.20 -4.06
N GLY A 30 -9.71 0.22 -4.25
CA GLY A 30 -8.81 -0.84 -3.80
C GLY A 30 -8.60 -0.86 -2.28
N PRO A 31 -8.05 -1.94 -1.72
CA PRO A 31 -7.66 -1.98 -0.31
C PRO A 31 -6.57 -0.95 -0.02
N SER A 32 -6.62 -0.32 1.15
CA SER A 32 -5.56 0.59 1.59
C SER A 32 -4.27 -0.18 1.88
N PRO A 33 -3.08 0.39 1.62
CA PRO A 33 -1.81 -0.25 1.97
C PRO A 33 -1.71 -0.63 3.45
N ALA A 34 -2.19 0.24 4.34
CA ALA A 34 -2.23 -0.03 5.78
C ALA A 34 -3.03 -1.30 6.11
N LEU A 35 -4.24 -1.46 5.55
CA LEU A 35 -5.06 -2.65 5.76
C LEU A 35 -4.36 -3.90 5.22
N MET A 36 -3.70 -3.82 4.06
CA MET A 36 -2.94 -4.95 3.51
C MET A 36 -1.74 -5.33 4.37
N HIS A 37 -1.04 -4.36 4.96
CA HIS A 37 0.04 -4.60 5.91
C HIS A 37 -0.47 -5.28 7.19
N GLU A 38 -1.59 -4.81 7.75
CA GLU A 38 -2.20 -5.46 8.91
C GLU A 38 -2.60 -6.92 8.61
N ILE A 39 -3.15 -7.19 7.43
CA ILE A 39 -3.46 -8.56 7.02
C ILE A 39 -2.17 -9.37 6.85
N ALA A 40 -1.11 -8.78 6.28
CA ALA A 40 0.19 -9.43 6.15
C ALA A 40 0.76 -9.85 7.52
N ASP A 41 0.68 -8.98 8.52
CA ASP A 41 1.11 -9.29 9.88
C ASP A 41 0.27 -10.43 10.49
N LEU A 42 -1.04 -10.46 10.23
CA LEU A 42 -1.90 -11.53 10.69
C LEU A 42 -1.57 -12.90 10.07
N THR A 43 -0.92 -12.95 8.90
CA THR A 43 -0.55 -14.23 8.28
C THR A 43 0.52 -15.01 9.05
N ASP A 44 1.24 -14.37 9.99
CA ASP A 44 2.17 -15.07 10.88
C ASP A 44 1.44 -15.88 11.97
N ASN A 45 0.18 -15.54 12.26
CA ASN A 45 -0.66 -16.33 13.16
C ASN A 45 -1.33 -17.49 12.40
N VAL A 46 -1.10 -18.72 12.84
CA VAL A 46 -1.61 -19.94 12.17
C VAL A 46 -3.13 -19.97 12.07
N VAL A 47 -3.85 -19.51 13.10
CA VAL A 47 -5.33 -19.49 13.12
C VAL A 47 -5.84 -18.43 12.14
N ALA A 48 -5.30 -17.22 12.20
CA ALA A 48 -5.69 -16.15 11.27
C ALA A 48 -5.35 -16.50 9.82
N TYR A 49 -4.19 -17.12 9.56
CA TYR A 49 -3.82 -17.63 8.25
C TYR A 49 -4.86 -18.63 7.69
N ALA A 50 -5.32 -19.57 8.54
CA ALA A 50 -6.33 -20.55 8.17
C ALA A 50 -7.70 -19.92 7.85
N GLU A 51 -7.96 -18.69 8.30
CA GLU A 51 -9.18 -17.93 7.99
C GLU A 51 -9.01 -17.00 6.78
N ILE A 52 -7.83 -16.37 6.64
CA ILE A 52 -7.52 -15.39 5.58
C ILE A 52 -7.45 -16.08 4.21
N MET A 53 -6.65 -17.14 4.08
CA MET A 53 -6.37 -17.74 2.78
C MET A 53 -7.62 -18.32 2.10
N PRO A 54 -8.52 -19.07 2.79
CA PRO A 54 -9.73 -19.57 2.15
C PRO A 54 -10.66 -18.47 1.62
N ILE A 55 -10.72 -17.30 2.30
CA ILE A 55 -11.53 -16.17 1.83
C ILE A 55 -10.92 -15.60 0.53
N ILE A 56 -9.61 -15.45 0.46
CA ILE A 56 -8.91 -14.99 -0.76
C ILE A 56 -9.17 -15.96 -1.91
N TRP A 57 -8.96 -17.27 -1.69
CA TRP A 57 -9.19 -18.28 -2.73
C TRP A 57 -10.63 -18.32 -3.21
N LYS A 58 -11.60 -18.20 -2.29
CA LYS A 58 -13.02 -18.11 -2.63
C LYS A 58 -13.32 -16.90 -3.53
N ARG A 59 -12.72 -15.74 -3.22
CA ARG A 59 -12.92 -14.49 -3.97
C ARG A 59 -12.18 -14.47 -5.31
N LEU A 60 -11.04 -15.14 -5.42
CA LEU A 60 -10.34 -15.35 -6.69
C LEU A 60 -11.19 -16.18 -7.66
N ASN A 61 -12.02 -17.09 -7.13
CA ASN A 61 -12.94 -17.90 -7.91
C ASN A 61 -14.31 -17.23 -8.16
N ASP A 62 -14.45 -15.91 -7.92
CA ASP A 62 -15.64 -15.15 -8.34
C ASP A 62 -15.59 -14.83 -9.85
N HIS A 63 -16.75 -14.55 -10.46
CA HIS A 63 -16.89 -14.42 -11.92
C HIS A 63 -17.77 -13.22 -12.31
N GLY A 64 -17.65 -12.77 -13.56
CA GLY A 64 -18.53 -11.76 -14.17
C GLY A 64 -18.58 -10.45 -13.39
N LYS A 65 -19.80 -10.04 -12.98
CA LYS A 65 -20.06 -8.79 -12.24
C LYS A 65 -19.28 -8.62 -10.93
N ASN A 66 -18.75 -9.71 -10.38
CA ASN A 66 -17.92 -9.71 -9.17
C ASN A 66 -16.41 -9.58 -9.48
N TRP A 67 -16.04 -9.09 -10.66
CA TRP A 67 -14.63 -8.90 -11.06
C TRP A 67 -13.79 -8.12 -10.04
N ARG A 68 -14.39 -7.18 -9.28
CA ARG A 68 -13.65 -6.43 -8.24
C ARG A 68 -13.19 -7.33 -7.11
N HIS A 69 -13.96 -8.37 -6.75
CA HIS A 69 -13.52 -9.38 -5.78
C HIS A 69 -12.26 -10.09 -6.27
N VAL A 70 -12.26 -10.52 -7.53
CA VAL A 70 -11.12 -11.21 -8.16
C VAL A 70 -9.90 -10.29 -8.20
N TYR A 71 -10.07 -9.08 -8.74
CA TYR A 71 -9.00 -8.10 -8.86
C TYR A 71 -8.39 -7.72 -7.49
N LYS A 72 -9.24 -7.34 -6.52
CA LYS A 72 -8.76 -6.94 -5.18
C LYS A 72 -8.13 -8.10 -4.42
N SER A 73 -8.59 -9.33 -4.66
CA SER A 73 -7.94 -10.53 -4.12
C SER A 73 -6.56 -10.76 -4.72
N LEU A 74 -6.37 -10.53 -6.03
CA LEU A 74 -5.04 -10.56 -6.67
C LEU A 74 -4.12 -9.47 -6.13
N VAL A 75 -4.65 -8.27 -5.89
CA VAL A 75 -3.90 -7.15 -5.27
C VAL A 75 -3.45 -7.51 -3.86
N LEU A 76 -4.37 -8.01 -3.03
CA LEU A 76 -4.03 -8.45 -1.68
C LEU A 76 -3.03 -9.61 -1.71
N LEU A 77 -3.25 -10.61 -2.56
CA LEU A 77 -2.37 -11.78 -2.64
C LEU A 77 -0.94 -11.41 -3.06
N ASP A 78 -0.78 -10.52 -4.04
CA ASP A 78 0.53 -9.95 -4.44
C ASP A 78 1.24 -9.27 -3.27
N HIS A 79 0.50 -8.54 -2.43
CA HIS A 79 1.05 -7.91 -1.24
C HIS A 79 1.46 -8.96 -0.19
N LEU A 80 0.60 -9.94 0.11
CA LEU A 80 0.89 -10.98 1.11
C LEU A 80 2.07 -11.88 0.69
N ILE A 81 2.24 -12.15 -0.61
CA ILE A 81 3.39 -12.89 -1.13
C ILE A 81 4.72 -12.15 -0.86
N LYS A 82 4.70 -10.82 -0.80
CA LYS A 82 5.90 -9.99 -0.56
C LYS A 82 6.15 -9.72 0.92
N TYR A 83 5.11 -9.37 1.67
CA TYR A 83 5.21 -8.86 3.04
C TYR A 83 4.73 -9.83 4.13
N GLY A 84 3.93 -10.84 3.79
CA GLY A 84 3.37 -11.80 4.73
C GLY A 84 4.27 -13.02 4.95
N ASN A 85 3.75 -13.99 5.69
CA ASN A 85 4.40 -15.24 6.02
C ASN A 85 4.81 -16.03 4.77
N GLU A 86 5.94 -16.74 4.83
CA GLU A 86 6.47 -17.51 3.68
C GLU A 86 5.47 -18.56 3.16
N ARG A 87 4.64 -19.11 4.06
CA ARG A 87 3.58 -20.08 3.73
C ARG A 87 2.59 -19.55 2.70
N VAL A 88 2.38 -18.23 2.63
CA VAL A 88 1.52 -17.62 1.60
C VAL A 88 2.10 -17.88 0.21
N SER A 89 3.38 -17.58 0.01
CA SER A 89 4.03 -17.75 -1.29
C SER A 89 4.15 -19.22 -1.68
N GLN A 90 4.40 -20.11 -0.72
CA GLN A 90 4.43 -21.55 -0.93
C GLN A 90 3.06 -22.08 -1.41
N GLN A 91 1.98 -21.76 -0.70
CA GLN A 91 0.63 -22.18 -1.08
C GLN A 91 0.22 -21.63 -2.47
N CYS A 92 0.66 -20.43 -2.83
CA CYS A 92 0.40 -19.84 -4.14
C CYS A 92 1.15 -20.55 -5.27
N LYS A 93 2.36 -21.05 -5.02
CA LYS A 93 3.11 -21.86 -5.99
C LYS A 93 2.47 -23.22 -6.20
N GLU A 94 2.07 -23.88 -5.12
CA GLU A 94 1.37 -25.17 -5.17
C GLU A 94 0.05 -25.08 -5.96
N ASN A 95 -0.67 -23.96 -5.82
CA ASN A 95 -1.95 -23.72 -6.48
C ASN A 95 -1.85 -22.71 -7.64
N ILE A 96 -0.68 -22.60 -8.28
CA ILE A 96 -0.43 -21.55 -9.29
C ILE A 96 -1.41 -21.60 -10.45
N PHE A 97 -1.95 -22.77 -10.80
CA PHE A 97 -2.95 -22.93 -11.85
C PHE A 97 -4.22 -22.11 -11.59
N ALA A 98 -4.68 -22.01 -10.35
CA ALA A 98 -5.85 -21.20 -9.99
C ALA A 98 -5.63 -19.70 -10.26
N ILE A 99 -4.38 -19.24 -10.21
CA ILE A 99 -4.02 -17.85 -10.55
C ILE A 99 -3.80 -17.72 -12.06
N GLN A 100 -3.25 -18.75 -12.71
CA GLN A 100 -2.99 -18.75 -14.16
C GLN A 100 -4.25 -18.64 -15.01
N THR A 101 -5.35 -19.28 -14.61
CA THR A 101 -6.63 -19.19 -15.33
C THR A 101 -7.18 -17.76 -15.38
N LEU A 102 -6.85 -16.92 -14.39
CA LEU A 102 -7.28 -15.52 -14.34
C LEU A 102 -6.59 -14.63 -15.39
N LYS A 103 -5.53 -15.11 -16.06
CA LYS A 103 -4.91 -14.42 -17.20
C LYS A 103 -5.85 -14.30 -18.41
N ASP A 104 -6.89 -15.13 -18.46
CA ASP A 104 -7.88 -15.15 -19.53
C ASP A 104 -9.25 -14.65 -19.05
N PHE A 105 -9.31 -14.00 -17.87
CA PHE A 105 -10.55 -13.47 -17.31
C PHE A 105 -11.20 -12.40 -18.21
N GLN A 106 -12.48 -12.57 -18.53
CA GLN A 106 -13.23 -11.65 -19.38
C GLN A 106 -14.47 -11.10 -18.67
N TYR A 107 -14.62 -9.78 -18.69
CA TYR A 107 -15.85 -9.11 -18.28
C TYR A 107 -15.92 -7.72 -18.90
N ILE A 108 -17.02 -7.46 -19.62
CA ILE A 108 -17.31 -6.16 -20.23
C ILE A 108 -18.52 -5.57 -19.51
N GLU A 109 -18.38 -4.34 -19.03
CA GLU A 109 -19.41 -3.55 -18.35
C GLU A 109 -19.41 -2.16 -18.99
N ASP A 110 -20.56 -1.65 -19.42
CA ASP A 110 -20.70 -0.34 -20.07
C ASP A 110 -19.73 -0.11 -21.24
N GLN A 111 -19.58 -1.13 -22.10
CA GLN A 111 -18.63 -1.16 -23.23
C GLN A 111 -17.14 -1.05 -22.83
N LYS A 112 -16.83 -1.18 -21.54
CA LYS A 112 -15.46 -1.17 -21.01
C LYS A 112 -15.04 -2.57 -20.56
N ASP A 113 -13.85 -2.99 -20.95
CA ASP A 113 -13.24 -4.24 -20.50
C ASP A 113 -12.70 -4.10 -19.07
N GLN A 114 -13.52 -4.47 -18.10
CA GLN A 114 -13.14 -4.51 -16.69
C GLN A 114 -12.23 -5.70 -16.38
N GLY A 115 -12.24 -6.73 -17.23
CA GLY A 115 -11.38 -7.90 -17.10
C GLY A 115 -9.91 -7.61 -17.40
N TYR A 116 -9.60 -6.56 -18.16
CA TYR A 116 -8.23 -6.19 -18.53
C TYR A 116 -7.28 -6.12 -17.31
N ASN A 117 -7.69 -5.40 -16.27
CA ASN A 117 -6.88 -5.23 -15.05
C ASN A 117 -6.67 -6.55 -14.30
N VAL A 118 -7.66 -7.44 -14.30
CA VAL A 118 -7.55 -8.78 -13.71
C VAL A 118 -6.48 -9.58 -14.46
N ARG A 119 -6.55 -9.60 -15.80
CA ARG A 119 -5.59 -10.34 -16.64
C ARG A 119 -4.16 -9.83 -16.46
N GLU A 120 -3.95 -8.51 -16.48
CA GLU A 120 -2.61 -7.93 -16.30
C GLU A 120 -2.03 -8.23 -14.91
N LYS A 121 -2.84 -8.08 -13.85
CA LYS A 121 -2.39 -8.40 -12.49
C LYS A 121 -2.07 -9.89 -12.34
N ALA A 122 -2.89 -10.77 -12.91
CA ALA A 122 -2.64 -12.22 -12.89
C ALA A 122 -1.35 -12.58 -13.64
N LYS A 123 -1.08 -11.98 -14.81
CA LYS A 123 0.18 -12.20 -15.56
C LYS A 123 1.40 -11.81 -14.73
N GLN A 124 1.37 -10.64 -14.11
CA GLN A 124 2.46 -10.16 -13.24
C GLN A 124 2.68 -11.09 -12.05
N LEU A 125 1.60 -11.53 -11.40
CA LEU A 125 1.69 -12.38 -10.22
C LEU A 125 2.23 -13.78 -10.56
N VAL A 126 1.76 -14.37 -11.66
CA VAL A 126 2.28 -15.65 -12.16
C VAL A 126 3.75 -15.53 -12.54
N ALA A 127 4.16 -14.42 -13.18
CA ALA A 127 5.56 -14.20 -13.53
C ALA A 127 6.46 -14.11 -12.28
N LEU A 128 5.99 -13.44 -11.22
CA LEU A 128 6.69 -13.39 -9.94
C LEU A 128 6.79 -14.77 -9.26
N LEU A 129 5.70 -15.55 -9.26
CA LEU A 129 5.66 -16.85 -8.59
C LEU A 129 6.51 -17.93 -9.29
N LYS A 130 6.77 -17.78 -10.60
CA LYS A 130 7.63 -18.69 -11.38
C LYS A 130 9.13 -18.38 -11.24
N ASP A 131 9.47 -17.17 -10.79
CA ASP A 131 10.86 -16.73 -10.66
C ASP A 131 11.23 -16.69 -9.16
N ASP A 132 11.80 -17.80 -8.68
CA ASP A 132 12.15 -17.99 -7.28
C ASP A 132 13.19 -16.97 -6.77
N GLU A 133 14.15 -16.62 -7.62
CA GLU A 133 15.21 -15.67 -7.25
C GLU A 133 14.64 -14.27 -7.13
N ARG A 134 13.86 -13.84 -8.11
CA ARG A 134 13.17 -12.54 -8.05
C ARG A 134 12.23 -12.47 -6.87
N LEU A 135 11.45 -13.52 -6.60
CA LEU A 135 10.55 -13.56 -5.45
C LEU A 135 11.30 -13.43 -4.12
N ARG A 136 12.41 -14.16 -3.94
CA ARG A 136 13.26 -14.03 -2.75
C ARG A 136 13.81 -12.62 -2.59
N ASN A 137 14.27 -12.00 -3.69
CA ASN A 137 14.78 -10.63 -3.67
C ASN A 137 13.70 -9.61 -3.30
N GLU A 138 12.48 -9.74 -3.85
CA GLU A 138 11.36 -8.85 -3.52
C GLU A 138 10.94 -9.00 -2.05
N ARG A 139 10.91 -10.22 -1.51
CA ARG A 139 10.63 -10.46 -0.09
C ARG A 139 11.71 -9.87 0.82
N ARG A 140 13.00 -10.02 0.48
CA ARG A 140 14.10 -9.40 1.25
C ARG A 140 13.96 -7.88 1.30
N LYS A 141 13.73 -7.24 0.15
CA LYS A 141 13.50 -5.78 0.08
C LYS A 141 12.28 -5.35 0.89
N ALA A 142 11.20 -6.12 0.83
CA ALA A 142 9.98 -5.87 1.57
C ALA A 142 10.22 -5.93 3.09
N GLN A 143 10.99 -6.91 3.56
CA GLN A 143 11.37 -7.05 4.96
C GLN A 143 12.27 -5.89 5.42
N GLU A 144 13.27 -5.49 4.64
CA GLU A 144 14.11 -4.34 4.95
C GLU A 144 13.30 -3.03 5.03
N ALA A 145 12.33 -2.84 4.12
CA ALA A 145 11.44 -1.69 4.15
C ALA A 145 10.55 -1.68 5.41
N ARG A 146 10.04 -2.85 5.82
CA ARG A 146 9.28 -3.01 7.06
C ARG A 146 10.13 -2.69 8.28
N GLU A 147 11.36 -3.19 8.35
CA GLU A 147 12.28 -2.92 9.46
C GLU A 147 12.63 -1.44 9.57
N ARG A 148 12.89 -0.75 8.44
CA ARG A 148 13.12 0.69 8.43
C ARG A 148 11.94 1.49 8.98
N TYR A 149 10.72 1.12 8.58
CA TYR A 149 9.51 1.77 9.07
C TYR A 149 9.33 1.60 10.58
N VAL A 150 9.54 0.38 11.10
CA VAL A 150 9.46 0.11 12.54
C VAL A 150 10.53 0.88 13.32
N ARG A 151 11.78 0.93 12.83
CA ARG A 151 12.86 1.70 13.48
C ARG A 151 12.55 3.19 13.54
N GLN A 152 12.01 3.75 12.45
CA GLN A 152 11.61 5.16 12.41
C GLN A 152 10.46 5.45 13.38
N ALA A 153 9.47 4.56 13.47
CA ALA A 153 8.36 4.67 14.42
C ALA A 153 8.83 4.59 15.89
N MET A 154 9.90 3.83 16.17
CA MET A 154 10.51 3.71 17.49
C MET A 154 11.58 4.78 17.80
N GLY A 155 11.81 5.73 16.89
CA GLY A 155 12.83 6.78 17.07
C GLY A 155 14.27 6.23 17.19
N MET A 156 14.54 5.06 16.62
CA MET A 156 15.87 4.43 16.64
C MET A 156 16.72 4.94 15.48
N ASP A 157 17.90 5.46 15.80
CA ASP A 157 18.89 5.86 14.80
C ASP A 157 19.55 4.64 14.13
N SER A 158 20.27 4.87 13.02
CA SER A 158 21.00 3.83 12.27
C SER A 158 22.10 3.13 13.08
N ASN A 159 22.38 3.58 14.31
CA ASN A 159 23.40 3.03 15.20
C ASN A 159 22.79 2.20 16.35
N GLY A 160 21.48 1.93 16.32
CA GLY A 160 20.79 1.10 17.32
C GLY A 160 20.62 1.79 18.67
N SER A 161 20.85 3.10 18.76
CA SER A 161 20.67 3.86 19.99
C SER A 161 19.21 4.35 20.08
N VAL A 162 18.51 3.93 21.14
CA VAL A 162 17.20 4.48 21.47
C VAL A 162 17.44 5.86 22.08
N THR A 163 17.14 6.92 21.33
CA THR A 163 17.19 8.28 21.87
C THR A 163 15.96 8.49 22.76
N TYR A 164 16.02 8.02 24.00
CA TYR A 164 15.07 8.46 25.03
C TYR A 164 15.25 9.96 25.23
N GLY A 165 14.15 10.70 25.06
CA GLY A 165 14.11 12.15 24.94
C GLY A 165 15.02 12.89 25.92
N ARG A 166 16.04 13.57 25.38
CA ARG A 166 16.57 14.80 25.98
C ARG A 166 15.83 15.97 25.32
N PRO A 167 15.11 16.81 26.08
CA PRO A 167 14.61 18.06 25.54
C PRO A 167 15.82 18.92 25.17
N THR A 168 16.02 19.16 23.87
CA THR A 168 16.99 20.16 23.42
C THR A 168 16.37 21.52 23.73
N THR A 169 16.80 22.11 24.83
CA THR A 169 16.57 23.53 25.09
C THR A 169 17.05 24.31 23.87
N SER A 170 16.11 25.03 23.28
CA SER A 170 16.32 26.08 22.29
C SER A 170 17.57 26.89 22.60
N SER A 171 18.59 26.79 21.74
CA SER A 171 19.60 27.84 21.63
C SER A 171 19.53 28.40 20.21
N MET A 172 18.78 29.49 20.09
CA MET A 172 18.85 30.44 18.99
C MET A 172 20.32 30.67 18.61
N ARG A 173 20.74 30.27 17.40
CA ARG A 173 21.97 30.81 16.81
C ARG A 173 21.59 32.01 15.96
N ARG A 174 21.78 33.18 16.58
CA ARG A 174 21.76 34.51 16.00
C ARG A 174 22.86 34.62 14.94
N ASN A 175 22.50 35.11 13.76
CA ASN A 175 23.44 35.67 12.80
C ASN A 175 23.94 37.02 13.32
N SER A 176 25.25 37.22 13.37
CA SER A 176 25.87 38.56 13.46
C SER A 176 27.27 38.54 12.86
N ILE A 177 27.51 39.56 12.04
CA ILE A 177 28.65 39.86 11.17
C ILE A 177 29.70 40.71 11.92
N GLU A 178 30.98 40.54 11.60
CA GLU A 178 32.18 41.45 11.65
C GLU A 178 33.44 40.60 11.98
N GLY A 179 34.47 40.48 11.12
CA GLY A 179 35.56 41.46 10.86
C GLY A 179 36.68 41.28 11.93
N SER A 180 37.98 41.10 11.71
CA SER A 180 38.93 41.04 10.58
C SER A 180 40.25 40.39 11.09
N ASP A 181 41.17 40.05 10.16
CA ASP A 181 42.64 39.87 10.31
C ASP A 181 43.19 38.69 11.16
N ALA A 182 44.28 37.97 10.85
CA ALA A 182 45.20 37.85 9.72
C ALA A 182 46.15 36.65 9.94
N TYR A 183 46.88 36.28 8.87
CA TYR A 183 48.09 35.44 8.78
C TYR A 183 48.01 33.91 8.75
N GLY A 184 48.21 33.37 7.53
CA GLY A 184 49.34 32.47 7.27
C GLY A 184 49.00 31.04 6.87
N GLY A 185 49.16 30.71 5.58
CA GLY A 185 49.32 29.31 5.15
C GLY A 185 48.83 28.98 3.74
N THR A 186 49.68 29.25 2.76
CA THR A 186 49.66 28.79 1.36
C THR A 186 49.16 27.32 1.22
N SER A 187 48.37 26.95 0.21
CA SER A 187 48.96 26.59 -1.10
C SER A 187 47.92 26.11 -2.16
N TYR A 188 48.19 26.54 -3.42
CA TYR A 188 47.75 26.11 -4.77
C TYR A 188 46.27 25.73 -5.06
N ILE A 189 45.56 26.53 -5.86
CA ILE A 189 45.26 26.33 -7.31
C ILE A 189 44.54 25.00 -7.64
N SER A 190 43.24 25.04 -7.97
CA SER A 190 42.79 25.14 -9.38
C SER A 190 41.26 25.15 -9.52
N SER A 191 40.78 26.06 -10.37
CA SER A 191 39.40 26.24 -10.80
C SER A 191 39.13 25.53 -12.14
N HIS A 192 37.84 25.25 -12.40
CA HIS A 192 37.22 25.07 -13.72
C HIS A 192 37.51 23.74 -14.45
N ASN A 193 36.65 23.19 -15.30
CA ASN A 193 35.23 23.31 -15.63
C ASN A 193 35.00 22.23 -16.73
N THR A 194 33.85 21.54 -16.69
CA THR A 194 33.09 20.93 -17.81
C THR A 194 33.73 20.09 -18.95
N ASN A 195 33.07 18.92 -19.15
CA ASN A 195 32.66 18.26 -20.42
C ASN A 195 33.66 17.35 -21.17
N PRO A 196 33.22 16.53 -22.16
CA PRO A 196 32.00 15.72 -22.34
C PRO A 196 32.33 14.25 -22.77
N TYR A 197 31.31 13.40 -22.90
CA TYR A 197 31.32 12.01 -23.44
C TYR A 197 31.65 10.87 -22.46
N SER A 198 30.63 10.38 -21.76
CA SER A 198 30.30 8.96 -21.83
C SER A 198 28.81 8.77 -21.53
N THR A 199 28.15 8.10 -22.47
CA THR A 199 26.71 8.03 -22.63
C THR A 199 26.15 6.75 -22.03
N ALA A 200 24.99 6.91 -21.42
CA ALA A 200 23.86 5.97 -21.31
C ALA A 200 24.03 4.63 -20.59
N TYR A 201 23.47 4.55 -19.38
CA TYR A 201 22.43 3.56 -19.02
C TYR A 201 21.48 4.22 -18.00
N ARG A 202 20.41 4.85 -18.51
CA ARG A 202 19.43 5.55 -17.67
C ARG A 202 18.52 4.51 -17.02
N SER A 203 18.71 4.29 -15.72
CA SER A 203 17.75 3.57 -14.87
C SER A 203 16.46 4.37 -14.82
N THR A 204 15.42 3.90 -15.50
CA THR A 204 14.06 4.45 -15.36
C THR A 204 13.43 3.88 -14.09
N SER A 205 13.55 4.65 -13.02
CA SER A 205 12.71 4.53 -11.83
C SER A 205 11.25 4.80 -12.23
N TYR A 206 10.42 3.77 -12.16
CA TYR A 206 8.96 3.91 -12.20
C TYR A 206 8.50 4.62 -10.92
N ASN A 207 8.46 5.95 -10.94
CA ASN A 207 7.86 6.77 -9.88
C ASN A 207 7.24 8.07 -10.42
N ASP A 208 6.82 8.11 -11.69
CA ASP A 208 6.25 9.34 -12.27
C ASP A 208 5.14 9.07 -13.29
N SER A 209 4.06 8.41 -12.86
CA SER A 209 2.84 8.26 -13.70
C SER A 209 1.54 8.13 -12.91
N LEU A 210 1.46 8.68 -11.69
CA LEU A 210 0.20 8.76 -10.92
C LEU A 210 -0.33 10.19 -10.73
N HIS A 211 0.27 11.19 -11.37
CA HIS A 211 -0.16 12.59 -11.32
C HIS A 211 -0.32 13.21 -12.71
N ALA A 212 -1.22 12.68 -13.55
CA ALA A 212 -1.62 13.40 -14.76
C ALA A 212 -2.92 12.89 -15.42
N VAL A 213 -3.99 12.58 -14.68
CA VAL A 213 -5.34 12.53 -15.28
C VAL A 213 -6.40 13.00 -14.28
N SER A 214 -7.14 14.03 -14.70
CA SER A 214 -8.37 14.57 -14.08
C SER A 214 -8.22 15.40 -12.80
N GLY A 215 -8.12 16.72 -13.03
CA GLY A 215 -8.68 17.69 -12.12
C GLY A 215 -10.19 17.48 -11.98
N LYS A 216 -10.60 17.22 -10.73
CA LYS A 216 -11.83 17.65 -10.07
C LYS A 216 -11.66 17.21 -8.61
N ASP A 217 -11.20 18.14 -7.80
CA ASP A 217 -11.14 18.00 -6.34
C ASP A 217 -12.53 17.63 -5.83
N PHE A 218 -12.72 16.35 -5.50
CA PHE A 218 -13.71 15.95 -4.51
C PHE A 218 -12.96 15.81 -3.20
N GLY A 219 -12.89 16.92 -2.47
CA GLY A 219 -12.47 16.94 -1.08
C GLY A 219 -13.31 15.96 -0.29
N GLN A 220 -12.64 15.16 0.54
CA GLN A 220 -13.28 14.35 1.57
C GLN A 220 -14.07 15.31 2.48
N PRO A 221 -15.39 15.13 2.70
CA PRO A 221 -16.13 16.02 3.58
C PRO A 221 -15.50 16.01 4.96
N THR A 222 -15.23 17.20 5.50
CA THR A 222 -14.76 17.32 6.88
C THR A 222 -15.90 16.91 7.83
N SER A 223 -15.56 16.42 9.02
CA SER A 223 -16.56 15.95 10.00
C SER A 223 -17.62 17.01 10.34
N GLN A 224 -17.29 18.30 10.18
CA GLN A 224 -18.21 19.41 10.38
C GLN A 224 -19.23 19.56 9.25
N GLU A 225 -18.86 19.25 8.00
CA GLU A 225 -19.78 19.30 6.86
C GLU A 225 -20.76 18.12 6.88
N GLU A 226 -20.33 16.94 7.36
CA GLU A 226 -21.22 15.80 7.58
C GLU A 226 -22.25 16.09 8.69
N GLU A 227 -21.83 16.74 9.78
CA GLU A 227 -22.75 17.16 10.86
C GLU A 227 -23.76 18.20 10.38
N GLN A 228 -23.35 19.19 9.58
CA GLN A 228 -24.27 20.18 9.02
C GLN A 228 -25.30 19.55 8.07
N LEU A 229 -24.87 18.59 7.25
CA LEU A 229 -25.76 17.90 6.34
C LEU A 229 -26.77 17.02 7.09
N GLN A 230 -26.34 16.35 8.17
CA GLN A 230 -27.25 15.57 9.03
C GLN A 230 -28.25 16.47 9.76
N MET A 231 -27.82 17.64 10.23
CA MET A 231 -28.70 18.60 10.89
C MET A 231 -29.76 19.17 9.93
N GLN A 232 -29.38 19.47 8.67
CA GLN A 232 -30.34 19.93 7.65
C GLN A 232 -31.35 18.86 7.26
N ILE A 233 -30.95 17.59 7.18
CA ILE A 233 -31.86 16.48 6.88
C ILE A 233 -32.87 16.30 8.03
N ALA A 234 -32.41 16.33 9.28
CA ALA A 234 -33.28 16.23 10.45
C ALA A 234 -34.30 17.38 10.53
N LEU A 235 -33.88 18.61 10.20
CA LEU A 235 -34.76 19.78 10.13
C LEU A 235 -35.79 19.65 9.00
N ALA A 236 -35.41 19.10 7.85
CA ALA A 236 -36.32 18.90 6.72
C ALA A 236 -37.34 17.78 6.97
N GLU A 237 -36.97 16.76 7.75
CA GLU A 237 -37.90 15.71 8.17
C GLU A 237 -38.91 16.21 9.21
N SER A 238 -38.49 17.10 10.12
CA SER A 238 -39.37 17.72 11.12
C SER A 238 -40.43 18.67 10.54
N GLN A 239 -40.29 19.14 9.30
CA GLN A 239 -41.28 20.01 8.64
C GLN A 239 -42.30 19.25 7.80
N ARG A 240 -42.23 17.90 7.78
CA ARG A 240 -43.15 17.03 7.03
C ARG A 240 -44.17 16.30 7.92
N GLU A 241 -44.21 16.63 9.21
CA GLU A 241 -45.27 16.29 10.16
C GLU A 241 -46.08 17.55 10.51
#